data_AF-A0A836SIT0-F1
#
_entry.id   AF-A0A836SIT0-F1
#
_cell.length_a   1.000
_cell.length_b   1.000
_cell.length_c   1.000
_cell.angle_alpha   90.00
_cell.angle_beta   90.00
_cell.angle_gamma   90.00
#
_symmetry.space_group_name_H-M   'P 1'
#
loop_
_entity.id
_entity.type
_entity.pdbx_description
1 polymer ?
#
loop_
_entity_poly.entity_id
_entity_poly.type
_entity_poly.pdbx_seq_one_letter_code
_entity_poly.pdbx_strand_id
1 'polypeptide(L)'
;MPLATEVVSFDPADDELYIPVIKRIDSSLKKSGLLYSGDCKSSAFSIRLYLVGQENYYLSPLPLTGHTATDMEDWITQGIEKDLNYELEFVYRQDEHGKDIMIAAGYECEREHFGVFEGKKIEWTERVLVIKSPVYAEQQAKGLEKRLKTAQKKIEALTPEIGREKRQITDEQQLIAAI
;
A
#
# COMPACT_ATOMS: atom_id res chain seq x y z
N MET A 1 24.24 10.71 16.17
CA MET A 1 24.78 9.35 15.92
C MET A 1 23.64 8.36 15.89
N PRO A 2 23.68 7.31 15.05
CA PRO A 2 22.68 6.24 15.07
C PRO A 2 22.77 5.41 16.36
N LEU A 3 21.65 4.81 16.77
CA LEU A 3 21.58 3.95 17.96
C LEU A 3 22.18 2.55 17.71
N ALA A 4 22.08 2.05 16.48
CA ALA A 4 22.71 0.83 16.00
C ALA A 4 23.08 0.99 14.51
N THR A 5 24.12 0.29 14.07
CA THR A 5 24.54 0.25 12.67
C THR A 5 25.10 -1.13 12.36
N GLU A 6 24.60 -1.74 11.29
CA GLU A 6 25.06 -3.03 10.79
C GLU A 6 25.74 -2.82 9.44
N VAL A 7 26.87 -3.50 9.25
CA VAL A 7 27.63 -3.53 8.00
C VAL A 7 27.49 -4.95 7.46
N VAL A 8 26.79 -5.08 6.34
CA VAL A 8 26.41 -6.38 5.77
C VAL A 8 26.98 -6.53 4.37
N SER A 9 27.21 -7.78 3.93
CA SER A 9 27.41 -8.08 2.51
C SER A 9 26.13 -7.82 1.73
N PHE A 10 26.20 -7.76 0.39
CA PHE A 10 25.03 -7.48 -0.47
C PHE A 10 24.05 -8.67 -0.60
N ASP A 11 24.33 -9.79 0.04
CA ASP A 11 23.64 -11.08 -0.18
C ASP A 11 22.33 -11.30 0.61
N PRO A 12 22.19 -10.90 1.88
CA PRO A 12 20.97 -11.16 2.63
C PRO A 12 19.84 -10.22 2.22
N ALA A 13 18.61 -10.72 2.24
CA ALA A 13 17.43 -9.88 2.10
C ALA A 13 17.30 -8.93 3.30
N ASP A 14 16.93 -7.66 3.06
CA ASP A 14 16.87 -6.64 4.11
C ASP A 14 16.00 -7.06 5.32
N ASP A 15 14.93 -7.82 5.11
CA ASP A 15 14.01 -8.32 6.15
C ASP A 15 14.74 -9.16 7.22
N GLU A 16 15.79 -9.90 6.82
CA GLU A 16 16.60 -10.73 7.73
C GLU A 16 17.47 -9.89 8.67
N LEU A 17 17.70 -8.61 8.33
CA LEU A 17 18.58 -7.71 9.06
C LEU A 17 17.86 -6.93 10.17
N TYR A 18 16.53 -6.85 10.11
CA TYR A 18 15.74 -6.09 11.10
C TYR A 18 15.86 -6.68 12.51
N ILE A 19 15.64 -7.98 12.69
CA ILE A 19 15.68 -8.61 14.02
C ILE A 19 17.06 -8.45 14.70
N PRO A 20 18.20 -8.68 14.01
CA PRO A 20 19.52 -8.38 14.56
C PRO A 20 19.69 -6.93 15.05
N VAL A 21 19.24 -5.95 14.26
CA VAL A 21 19.32 -4.53 14.63
C VAL A 21 18.45 -4.23 15.86
N ILE A 22 17.22 -4.74 15.87
CA ILE A 22 16.27 -4.59 16.99
C ILE A 22 16.89 -5.17 18.28
N LYS A 23 17.45 -6.39 18.23
CA LYS A 23 18.15 -7.02 19.37
C LYS A 23 19.24 -6.13 19.96
N ARG A 24 20.00 -5.46 19.09
CA ARG A 24 21.09 -4.56 19.52
C ARG A 24 20.56 -3.29 20.16
N ILE A 25 19.48 -2.73 19.62
CA ILE A 25 18.77 -1.58 20.19
C ILE A 25 18.23 -1.94 21.58
N ASP A 26 17.51 -3.05 21.68
CA ASP A 26 16.93 -3.53 22.95
C ASP A 26 18.02 -3.80 23.99
N SER A 27 19.14 -4.41 23.60
CA SER A 27 20.29 -4.65 24.49
C SER A 27 20.97 -3.36 24.98
N SER A 28 20.94 -2.30 24.16
CA SER A 28 21.55 -1.01 24.47
C SER A 28 20.65 -0.15 25.34
N LEU A 29 19.35 -0.10 25.04
CA LEU A 29 18.37 0.70 25.76
C LEU A 29 17.82 -0.01 27.01
N LYS A 30 17.82 -1.35 27.03
CA LYS A 30 17.27 -2.20 28.09
C LYS A 30 15.86 -1.77 28.52
N LYS A 31 15.01 -1.48 27.54
CA LYS A 31 13.67 -0.93 27.73
C LYS A 31 12.70 -1.59 26.75
N SER A 32 11.52 -1.96 27.25
CA SER A 32 10.35 -2.36 26.45
C SER A 32 9.40 -1.19 26.22
N GLY A 33 8.37 -1.39 25.38
CA GLY A 33 7.41 -0.36 24.99
C GLY A 33 7.96 0.66 24.01
N LEU A 34 8.99 0.30 23.23
CA LEU A 34 9.53 1.14 22.17
C LEU A 34 8.66 1.04 20.91
N LEU A 35 8.47 2.15 20.21
CA LEU A 35 7.81 2.16 18.90
C LEU A 35 8.85 2.09 17.78
N TYR A 36 8.82 1.00 17.02
CA TYR A 36 9.65 0.81 15.83
C TYR A 36 8.88 1.26 14.59
N SER A 37 9.31 2.38 13.99
CA SER A 37 8.77 2.85 12.71
C SER A 37 9.72 2.53 11.57
N GLY A 38 9.21 1.90 10.51
CA GLY A 38 10.02 1.43 9.39
C GLY A 38 9.26 1.36 8.07
N ASP A 39 9.96 0.97 7.01
CA ASP A 39 9.37 0.78 5.68
C ASP A 39 8.57 -0.53 5.60
N CYS A 40 8.03 -0.86 4.42
CA CYS A 40 7.18 -2.05 4.26
C CYS A 40 7.88 -3.38 4.55
N LYS A 41 9.20 -3.46 4.49
CA LYS A 41 9.98 -4.65 4.85
C LYS A 41 9.96 -4.94 6.35
N SER A 42 9.96 -3.88 7.16
CA SER A 42 9.79 -3.99 8.62
C SER A 42 8.43 -4.59 9.01
N SER A 43 7.48 -4.61 8.09
CA SER A 43 6.17 -5.21 8.31
C SER A 43 6.16 -6.74 8.17
N ALA A 44 7.27 -7.43 7.92
CA ALA A 44 7.26 -8.90 7.84
C ALA A 44 6.70 -9.53 9.14
N PHE A 45 5.88 -10.58 9.01
CA PHE A 45 5.20 -11.20 10.16
C PHE A 45 6.16 -11.62 11.27
N SER A 46 7.32 -12.19 10.92
CA SER A 46 8.35 -12.58 11.87
C SER A 46 8.89 -11.40 12.69
N ILE A 47 9.04 -10.22 12.06
CA ILE A 47 9.50 -8.99 12.72
C ILE A 47 8.42 -8.48 13.67
N ARG A 48 7.16 -8.41 13.22
CA ARG A 48 6.04 -7.97 14.05
C ARG A 48 5.84 -8.88 15.25
N LEU A 49 5.87 -10.20 15.04
CA LEU A 49 5.83 -11.21 16.11
C LEU A 49 6.97 -11.04 17.10
N TYR A 50 8.19 -10.79 16.61
CA TYR A 50 9.36 -10.55 17.46
C TYR A 50 9.16 -9.29 18.32
N LEU A 51 8.70 -8.19 17.74
CA LEU A 51 8.46 -6.93 18.45
C LEU A 51 7.38 -7.07 19.53
N VAL A 52 6.24 -7.70 19.20
CA VAL A 52 5.19 -7.99 20.19
C VAL A 52 5.71 -8.90 21.31
N GLY A 53 6.47 -9.94 20.95
CA GLY A 53 7.11 -10.84 21.92
C GLY A 53 8.10 -10.17 22.86
N GLN A 54 8.66 -9.02 22.46
CA GLN A 54 9.51 -8.15 23.28
C GLN A 54 8.74 -7.01 23.96
N GLU A 55 7.41 -7.03 23.94
CA GLU A 55 6.55 -5.98 24.49
C GLU A 55 6.81 -4.60 23.85
N ASN A 56 7.18 -4.59 22.56
CA ASN A 56 7.41 -3.40 21.76
C ASN A 56 6.26 -3.17 20.77
N TYR A 57 6.16 -1.94 20.26
CA TYR A 57 5.18 -1.50 19.26
C TYR A 57 5.84 -1.32 17.90
N TYR A 58 5.03 -1.29 16.83
CA TYR A 58 5.49 -1.03 15.48
C TYR A 58 4.54 -0.16 14.68
N LEU A 59 5.09 0.55 13.70
CA LEU A 59 4.36 1.30 12.69
C LEU A 59 5.06 1.18 11.35
N SER A 60 4.43 0.48 10.41
CA SER A 60 5.00 0.21 9.08
C SER A 60 3.91 0.16 8.03
N PRO A 61 4.16 0.65 6.80
CA PRO A 61 3.27 0.41 5.67
C PRO A 61 3.12 -1.10 5.41
N LEU A 62 1.91 -1.55 5.08
CA LEU A 62 1.71 -2.94 4.65
C LEU A 62 1.97 -3.07 3.14
N PRO A 63 2.80 -4.03 2.68
CA PRO A 63 2.98 -4.27 1.26
C PRO A 63 1.68 -4.83 0.66
N LEU A 64 1.35 -4.44 -0.58
CA LEU A 64 0.20 -4.95 -1.33
C LEU A 64 0.49 -6.36 -1.90
N THR A 65 0.80 -7.29 -1.01
CA THR A 65 1.11 -8.70 -1.31
C THR A 65 0.50 -9.60 -0.25
N GLY A 66 0.38 -10.89 -0.56
CA GLY A 66 -0.19 -11.89 0.36
C GLY A 66 -1.60 -11.53 0.83
N HIS A 67 -1.91 -11.77 2.11
CA HIS A 67 -3.22 -11.48 2.69
C HIS A 67 -3.62 -10.00 2.60
N THR A 68 -2.65 -9.07 2.70
CA THR A 68 -2.95 -7.63 2.58
C THR A 68 -3.59 -7.31 1.23
N ALA A 69 -3.17 -7.98 0.14
CA ALA A 69 -3.76 -7.74 -1.18
C ALA A 69 -5.22 -8.21 -1.25
N THR A 70 -5.57 -9.28 -0.53
CA THR A 70 -6.94 -9.76 -0.40
C THR A 70 -7.78 -8.82 0.47
N ASP A 71 -7.27 -8.47 1.65
CA ASP A 71 -7.98 -7.60 2.61
C ASP A 71 -8.19 -6.17 2.06
N MET A 72 -7.31 -5.71 1.18
CA MET A 72 -7.36 -4.36 0.63
C MET A 72 -8.65 -4.06 -0.13
N GLU A 73 -9.24 -5.04 -0.82
CA GLU A 73 -10.51 -4.85 -1.54
C GLU A 73 -11.66 -4.53 -0.57
N ASP A 74 -11.73 -5.26 0.53
CA ASP A 74 -12.71 -5.03 1.61
C ASP A 74 -12.44 -3.70 2.31
N TRP A 75 -11.17 -3.36 2.57
CA TRP A 75 -10.81 -2.08 3.18
C TRP A 75 -11.15 -0.88 2.29
N ILE A 76 -10.97 -1.00 0.98
CA ILE A 76 -11.37 0.05 0.04
C ILE A 76 -12.89 0.20 0.03
N THR A 77 -13.63 -0.91 -0.02
CA THR A 77 -15.10 -0.90 -0.03
C THR A 77 -15.64 -0.24 1.23
N GLN A 78 -15.16 -0.66 2.40
CA GLN A 78 -15.51 -0.03 3.68
C GLN A 78 -15.13 1.45 3.73
N GLY A 79 -13.94 1.80 3.22
CA GLY A 79 -13.50 3.20 3.14
C GLY A 79 -14.42 4.07 2.29
N ILE A 80 -14.94 3.55 1.18
CA ILE A 80 -15.92 4.25 0.32
C ILE A 80 -17.25 4.44 1.05
N GLU A 81 -17.77 3.40 1.70
CA GLU A 81 -19.01 3.50 2.49
C GLU A 81 -18.88 4.53 3.61
N LYS A 82 -17.74 4.53 4.30
CA LYS A 82 -17.43 5.52 5.35
C LYS A 82 -17.31 6.94 4.81
N ASP A 83 -16.71 7.12 3.63
CA ASP A 83 -16.64 8.43 2.96
C ASP A 83 -18.07 8.95 2.66
N LEU A 84 -18.95 8.09 2.14
CA LEU A 84 -20.36 8.43 1.85
C LEU A 84 -21.17 8.80 3.10
N ASN A 85 -20.85 8.19 4.24
CA ASN A 85 -21.50 8.43 5.52
C ASN A 85 -20.83 9.53 6.37
N TYR A 86 -19.79 10.20 5.86
CA TYR A 86 -19.00 11.20 6.60
C TYR A 86 -18.34 10.66 7.88
N GLU A 87 -17.90 9.39 7.85
CA GLU A 87 -17.28 8.69 8.98
C GLU A 87 -15.75 8.65 8.90
N LEU A 88 -15.14 9.29 7.90
CA LEU A 88 -13.69 9.37 7.79
C LEU A 88 -13.11 10.43 8.72
N GLU A 89 -11.96 10.13 9.28
CA GLU A 89 -11.11 11.13 9.94
C GLU A 89 -10.31 11.89 8.89
N PHE A 90 -10.28 13.21 9.02
CA PHE A 90 -9.57 14.10 8.11
C PHE A 90 -8.32 14.65 8.79
N VAL A 91 -7.17 14.50 8.12
CA VAL A 91 -5.88 15.01 8.59
C VAL A 91 -5.52 16.26 7.80
N TYR A 92 -5.29 17.35 8.52
CA TYR A 92 -4.92 18.64 7.95
C TYR A 92 -3.47 19.00 8.28
N ARG A 93 -2.84 19.77 7.40
CA ARG A 93 -1.54 20.39 7.60
C ARG A 93 -1.60 21.83 7.12
N GLN A 94 -0.99 22.75 7.87
CA GLN A 94 -0.82 24.13 7.43
C GLN A 94 0.26 24.24 6.36
N ASP A 95 -0.02 25.01 5.31
CA ASP A 95 0.96 25.40 4.31
C ASP A 95 1.85 26.57 4.79
N GLU A 96 2.75 27.03 3.92
CA GLU A 96 3.67 28.15 4.17
C GLU A 96 2.92 29.47 4.43
N HIS A 97 1.64 29.56 4.09
CA HIS A 97 0.77 30.71 4.30
C HIS A 97 -0.18 30.53 5.49
N GLY A 98 -0.06 29.44 6.26
CA GLY A 98 -0.91 29.14 7.41
C GLY A 98 -2.31 28.63 7.05
N LYS A 99 -2.55 28.25 5.78
CA LYS A 99 -3.82 27.69 5.35
C LYS A 99 -3.86 26.18 5.61
N ASP A 100 -4.94 25.70 6.20
CA ASP A 100 -5.16 24.27 6.39
C ASP A 100 -5.44 23.57 5.04
N ILE A 101 -4.63 22.56 4.75
CA ILE A 101 -4.76 21.68 3.60
C ILE A 101 -5.02 20.27 4.09
N MET A 102 -6.08 19.63 3.59
CA MET A 102 -6.34 18.22 3.84
C MET A 102 -5.29 17.35 3.14
N ILE A 103 -4.47 16.66 3.93
CA ILE A 103 -3.39 15.82 3.42
C ILE A 103 -3.75 14.33 3.39
N ALA A 104 -4.73 13.93 4.18
CA ALA A 104 -5.24 12.56 4.22
C ALA A 104 -6.67 12.52 4.74
N ALA A 105 -7.41 11.49 4.31
CA ALA A 105 -8.63 11.04 4.94
C ALA A 105 -8.51 9.53 5.19
N GLY A 106 -9.06 9.01 6.27
CA GLY A 106 -8.93 7.58 6.57
C GLY A 106 -9.76 7.13 7.75
N TYR A 107 -9.63 5.85 8.06
CA TYR A 107 -10.25 5.24 9.22
C TYR A 107 -9.34 4.13 9.76
N GLU A 108 -9.62 3.67 10.97
CA GLU A 108 -8.94 2.54 11.59
C GLU A 108 -9.82 1.31 11.64
N CYS A 109 -9.20 0.14 11.47
CA CYS A 109 -9.80 -1.15 11.74
C CYS A 109 -8.81 -2.04 12.50
N GLU A 110 -9.32 -3.14 13.04
CA GLU A 110 -8.54 -4.08 13.84
C GLU A 110 -8.50 -5.46 13.17
N ARG A 111 -7.39 -6.17 13.35
CA ARG A 111 -7.27 -7.58 12.96
C ARG A 111 -6.49 -8.37 13.99
N GLU A 112 -6.94 -9.58 14.25
CA GLU A 112 -6.31 -10.48 15.21
C GLU A 112 -5.18 -11.28 14.58
N HIS A 113 -4.08 -11.42 15.32
CA HIS A 113 -2.94 -12.24 14.95
C HIS A 113 -2.52 -13.13 16.10
N PHE A 114 -1.86 -14.24 15.76
CA PHE A 114 -1.22 -15.10 16.75
C PHE A 114 0.05 -15.70 16.18
N GLY A 115 1.01 -16.02 17.05
CA GLY A 115 2.22 -16.71 16.67
C GLY A 115 2.92 -17.32 17.87
N VAL A 116 4.03 -18.02 17.62
CA VAL A 116 4.83 -18.65 18.67
C VAL A 116 6.12 -17.87 18.87
N PHE A 117 6.30 -17.30 20.05
CA PHE A 117 7.50 -16.60 20.46
C PHE A 117 8.10 -17.31 21.68
N GLU A 118 9.38 -17.71 21.59
CA GLU A 118 10.09 -18.46 22.65
C GLU A 118 9.30 -19.67 23.20
N GLY A 119 8.63 -20.41 22.31
CA GLY A 119 7.85 -21.60 22.66
C GLY A 119 6.48 -21.31 23.28
N LYS A 120 6.09 -20.04 23.43
CA LYS A 120 4.78 -19.63 23.93
C LYS A 120 3.93 -19.07 22.80
N LYS A 121 2.65 -19.45 22.76
CA LYS A 121 1.68 -18.81 21.89
C LYS A 121 1.39 -17.40 22.42
N ILE A 122 1.53 -16.40 21.55
CA ILE A 122 1.11 -15.03 21.81
C ILE A 122 0.04 -14.65 20.81
N GLU A 123 -0.92 -13.85 21.26
CA GLU A 123 -2.05 -13.33 20.49
C GLU A 123 -2.05 -11.82 20.65
N TRP A 124 -2.32 -11.09 19.57
CA TRP A 124 -2.38 -9.64 19.60
C TRP A 124 -3.30 -9.08 18.53
N THR A 125 -3.91 -7.94 18.86
CA THR A 125 -4.72 -7.16 17.94
C THR A 125 -3.84 -6.12 17.23
N GLU A 126 -3.83 -6.14 15.90
CA GLU A 126 -3.20 -5.11 15.09
C GLU A 126 -4.21 -4.03 14.73
N ARG A 127 -3.85 -2.78 14.97
CA ARG A 127 -4.53 -1.62 14.38
C ARG A 127 -4.03 -1.39 12.96
N VAL A 128 -4.95 -1.35 12.00
CA VAL A 128 -4.69 -1.05 10.60
C VAL A 128 -5.28 0.32 10.28
N LEU A 129 -4.45 1.22 9.75
CA LEU A 129 -4.87 2.53 9.29
C LEU A 129 -5.04 2.49 7.77
N VAL A 130 -6.27 2.70 7.30
CA VAL A 130 -6.59 2.77 5.87
C VAL A 130 -6.65 4.24 5.46
N ILE A 131 -5.69 4.67 4.65
CA ILE A 131 -5.44 6.09 4.39
C ILE A 131 -5.53 6.41 2.90
N LYS A 132 -6.36 7.40 2.56
CA LYS A 132 -6.51 8.01 1.24
C LYS A 132 -5.80 9.36 1.22
N SER A 133 -4.78 9.50 0.40
CA SER A 133 -4.17 10.80 0.10
C SER A 133 -4.92 11.49 -1.06
N PRO A 134 -5.47 12.71 -0.87
CA PRO A 134 -6.20 13.43 -1.91
C PRO A 134 -5.34 13.74 -3.14
N VAL A 135 -4.10 14.20 -2.90
CA VAL A 135 -3.14 14.53 -3.97
C VAL A 135 -2.79 13.29 -4.78
N TYR A 136 -2.51 12.17 -4.11
CA TYR A 136 -2.21 10.91 -4.79
C TYR A 136 -3.41 10.39 -5.58
N ALA A 137 -4.61 10.46 -5.01
CA ALA A 137 -5.85 10.06 -5.67
C ALA A 137 -6.11 10.87 -6.95
N GLU A 138 -5.93 12.20 -6.91
CA GLU A 138 -6.09 13.06 -8.08
C GLU A 138 -5.06 12.75 -9.18
N GLN A 139 -3.80 12.51 -8.80
CA GLN A 139 -2.75 12.12 -9.75
C GLN A 139 -3.06 10.77 -10.41
N GLN A 140 -3.54 9.79 -9.63
CA GLN A 140 -3.93 8.48 -10.16
C GLN A 140 -5.13 8.59 -11.12
N ALA A 141 -6.13 9.41 -10.79
CA ALA A 141 -7.29 9.65 -11.65
C ALA A 141 -6.89 10.27 -12.99
N LYS A 142 -6.08 11.34 -12.99
CA LYS A 142 -5.54 11.97 -14.21
C LYS A 142 -4.71 11.00 -15.04
N GLY A 143 -3.89 10.17 -14.37
CA GLY A 143 -3.09 9.13 -15.01
C GLY A 143 -3.96 8.08 -15.73
N LEU A 144 -5.03 7.63 -15.07
CA LEU A 144 -5.99 6.68 -15.63
C LEU A 144 -6.70 7.27 -16.85
N GLU A 145 -7.24 8.49 -16.74
CA GLU A 145 -7.93 9.17 -17.84
C GLU A 145 -7.03 9.30 -19.07
N LYS A 146 -5.76 9.67 -18.88
CA LYS A 146 -4.77 9.74 -19.96
C LYS A 146 -4.56 8.38 -20.64
N ARG A 147 -4.45 7.30 -19.86
CA ARG A 147 -4.30 5.94 -20.40
C ARG A 147 -5.54 5.50 -21.17
N LEU A 148 -6.75 5.77 -20.65
CA LEU A 148 -8.01 5.48 -21.32
C LEU A 148 -8.12 6.21 -22.66
N LYS A 149 -7.86 7.52 -22.69
CA LYS A 149 -7.87 8.31 -23.93
C LYS A 149 -6.87 7.79 -24.96
N THR A 150 -5.70 7.33 -24.50
CA THR A 150 -4.68 6.74 -25.38
C THR A 150 -5.13 5.39 -25.94
N ALA A 151 -5.72 4.54 -25.09
CA ALA A 151 -6.25 3.24 -25.51
C ALA A 151 -7.40 3.42 -26.51
N GLN A 152 -8.34 4.33 -26.24
CA GLN A 152 -9.43 4.67 -27.15
C GLN A 152 -8.92 5.10 -28.52
N LYS A 153 -7.98 6.06 -28.58
CA LYS A 153 -7.36 6.48 -29.85
C LYS A 153 -6.70 5.34 -30.62
N LYS A 154 -6.04 4.40 -29.91
CA LYS A 154 -5.42 3.24 -30.54
C LYS A 154 -6.45 2.28 -31.11
N ILE A 155 -7.56 2.05 -30.40
CA ILE A 155 -8.66 1.22 -30.87
C ILE A 155 -9.32 1.87 -32.10
N GLU A 156 -9.62 3.16 -32.03
CA GLU A 156 -10.19 3.92 -33.17
C GLU A 156 -9.27 3.86 -34.40
N ALA A 157 -7.95 3.92 -34.21
CA ALA A 157 -6.97 3.79 -35.29
C ALA A 157 -6.93 2.40 -35.94
N LEU A 158 -7.44 1.34 -35.30
CA LEU A 158 -7.59 0.01 -35.93
C LEU A 158 -8.72 0.00 -36.96
N THR A 159 -9.68 0.90 -36.83
CA THR A 159 -10.80 1.11 -37.76
C THR A 159 -10.78 2.54 -38.27
N PRO A 160 -9.77 2.91 -39.10
CA PRO A 160 -9.67 4.27 -39.59
C PRO A 160 -10.88 4.63 -40.46
N GLU A 161 -11.18 5.92 -40.55
CA GLU A 161 -12.20 6.39 -41.47
C GLU A 161 -11.93 5.91 -42.90
N ILE A 162 -13.02 5.66 -43.63
CA ILE A 162 -12.97 5.16 -45.00
C ILE A 162 -12.18 6.14 -45.87
N GLY A 163 -11.00 5.73 -46.31
CA GLY A 163 -10.22 6.50 -47.27
C GLY A 163 -11.02 6.72 -48.57
N ARG A 164 -10.77 7.84 -49.27
CA ARG A 164 -11.40 8.09 -50.58
C ARG A 164 -11.26 6.85 -51.47
N GLU A 165 -12.37 6.42 -52.07
CA GLU A 165 -12.51 5.24 -52.94
C GLU A 165 -12.40 3.87 -52.28
N LYS A 166 -12.26 3.78 -50.95
CA LYS A 166 -12.32 2.49 -50.22
C LYS A 166 -13.73 2.20 -49.70
N ARG A 167 -14.03 0.94 -49.41
CA ARG A 167 -15.27 0.50 -48.73
C ARG A 167 -14.91 -0.18 -47.42
N GLN A 168 -15.64 0.13 -46.35
CA GLN A 168 -15.47 -0.56 -45.07
C GLN A 168 -16.14 -1.93 -45.16
N ILE A 169 -15.42 -2.97 -44.75
CA ILE A 169 -15.99 -4.30 -44.56
C ILE A 169 -16.58 -4.31 -43.15
N THR A 170 -17.90 -4.56 -43.05
CA THR A 170 -18.64 -4.58 -41.78
C THR A 170 -19.10 -5.98 -41.39
N ASP A 171 -18.75 -6.98 -42.20
CA ASP A 171 -19.16 -8.37 -42.01
C ASP A 171 -17.93 -9.29 -41.99
N GLU A 172 -17.92 -10.25 -41.06
CA GLU A 172 -16.79 -11.17 -40.86
C GLU A 172 -16.59 -12.10 -42.06
N GLN A 173 -17.66 -12.57 -42.70
CA GLN A 173 -17.56 -13.45 -43.86
C GLN A 173 -16.94 -12.70 -45.05
N GLN A 174 -17.33 -11.44 -45.24
CA GLN A 174 -16.72 -10.56 -46.25
C GLN A 174 -15.24 -10.27 -45.96
N LEU A 175 -14.84 -10.18 -44.68
CA LEU A 175 -13.43 -9.98 -44.31
C LEU A 175 -12.60 -11.23 -44.63
N ILE A 176 -13.08 -12.41 -44.22
CA ILE A 176 -12.39 -13.69 -44.48
C ILE A 176 -12.26 -13.95 -45.99
N ALA A 177 -13.27 -13.58 -46.80
CA ALA A 177 -13.21 -13.75 -48.25
C ALA A 177 -12.24 -12.78 -48.96
N ALA A 178 -11.79 -11.71 -48.29
CA ALA A 178 -10.95 -10.66 -48.85
C ALA A 178 -9.47 -10.75 -48.46
N ILE A 179 -9.11 -11.70 -47.59
CA ILE A 179 -7.73 -12.00 -47.13
C ILE A 179 -7.27 -13.28 -47.82
#